data_AF-A0A084XUG6-F1
#
_entry.id   AF-A0A084XUG6-F1
#
_cell.length_a   1.000
_cell.length_b   1.000
_cell.length_c   1.000
_cell.angle_alpha   90.00
_cell.angle_beta   90.00
_cell.angle_gamma   90.00
#
_symmetry.space_group_name_H-M   'P 1'
#
loop_
_entity.id
_entity.type
_entity.pdbx_description
1 polymer ?
#
loop_
_entity_poly.entity_id
_entity_poly.type
_entity_poly.pdbx_seq_one_letter_code
_entity_poly.pdbx_strand_id
1 'polypeptide(L)'
;MEAYLDQHLPLETVAPPLLLQACQAILDAGDDEPFATLETHFQPLWREPGRASPAPYLGDWVRSLATRAAHSTAGRSLRQLQRRVRDWTGQSYRDLQLFIRVEEAFIRRSEAHDSSAPDLAAIAADAGFADQSHMGREIRRVTGMSPARFGECLANDEAFWYYRLIAGDLGRRPVVPTKLMHQGPTRQSTRTLRDEAAQRR
;
A
#
# COMPACT_ATOMS: atom_id res chain seq x y z
N MET A 1 -22.55 17.15 2.33
CA MET A 1 -21.80 15.87 2.31
C MET A 1 -21.95 15.08 3.62
N GLU A 2 -22.45 15.70 4.71
CA GLU A 2 -22.67 15.01 6.00
C GLU A 2 -23.89 14.09 6.07
N ALA A 3 -24.84 14.19 5.13
CA ALA A 3 -26.14 13.49 5.21
C ALA A 3 -26.04 11.95 5.13
N TYR A 4 -24.93 11.40 4.64
CA TYR A 4 -24.78 9.97 4.34
C TYR A 4 -23.58 9.32 5.07
N LEU A 5 -22.99 9.99 6.05
CA LEU A 5 -21.88 9.44 6.83
C LEU A 5 -22.38 8.36 7.82
N ASP A 6 -21.61 7.28 7.95
CA ASP A 6 -21.85 6.17 8.89
C ASP A 6 -23.21 5.46 8.75
N GLN A 7 -23.78 5.43 7.53
CA GLN A 7 -25.06 4.78 7.25
C GLN A 7 -24.94 3.80 6.07
N HIS A 8 -25.60 2.65 6.17
CA HIS A 8 -25.80 1.72 5.07
C HIS A 8 -27.16 1.99 4.44
N LEU A 9 -27.18 2.60 3.26
CA LEU A 9 -28.39 2.93 2.52
C LEU A 9 -28.41 2.21 1.16
N PRO A 10 -29.60 1.86 0.64
CA PRO A 10 -29.71 1.31 -0.71
C PRO A 10 -29.14 2.30 -1.74
N LEU A 11 -28.36 1.81 -2.69
CA LEU A 11 -27.63 2.65 -3.65
C LEU A 11 -28.59 3.55 -4.44
N GLU A 12 -29.76 3.04 -4.80
CA GLU A 12 -30.83 3.75 -5.50
C GLU A 12 -31.37 4.98 -4.76
N THR A 13 -31.15 5.08 -3.44
CA THR A 13 -31.60 6.22 -2.63
C THR A 13 -30.59 7.39 -2.62
N VAL A 14 -29.35 7.13 -3.04
CA VAL A 14 -28.24 8.09 -2.92
C VAL A 14 -27.49 8.35 -4.23
N ALA A 15 -27.52 7.40 -5.17
CA ALA A 15 -26.80 7.51 -6.44
C ALA A 15 -27.62 8.28 -7.49
N PRO A 16 -26.96 9.12 -8.31
CA PRO A 16 -27.58 9.66 -9.52
C PRO A 16 -28.06 8.54 -10.45
N PRO A 17 -29.15 8.72 -11.22
CA PRO A 17 -29.70 7.68 -12.10
C PRO A 17 -28.68 7.07 -13.07
N LEU A 18 -27.76 7.88 -13.59
CA LEU A 18 -26.70 7.42 -14.49
C LEU A 18 -25.70 6.45 -13.81
N LEU A 19 -25.35 6.70 -12.54
CA LEU A 19 -24.47 5.83 -11.78
C LEU A 19 -25.16 4.50 -11.46
N LEU A 20 -26.44 4.56 -11.09
CA LEU A 20 -27.24 3.36 -10.81
C LEU A 20 -27.36 2.47 -12.06
N GLN A 21 -27.60 3.07 -13.23
CA GLN A 21 -27.66 2.35 -14.51
C GLN A 21 -26.32 1.69 -14.86
N ALA A 22 -25.20 2.37 -14.66
CA ALA A 22 -23.88 1.79 -14.87
C ALA A 22 -23.60 0.60 -13.95
N CYS A 23 -23.94 0.70 -12.66
CA CYS A 23 -23.82 -0.43 -11.72
C CYS A 23 -24.70 -1.62 -12.15
N GLN A 24 -25.95 -1.37 -12.55
CA GLN A 24 -26.87 -2.42 -12.97
C GLN A 24 -26.37 -3.12 -14.24
N ALA A 25 -25.88 -2.37 -15.22
CA ALA A 25 -25.35 -2.92 -16.46
C ALA A 25 -24.16 -3.87 -16.23
N ILE A 26 -23.28 -3.56 -15.26
CA ILE A 26 -22.17 -4.44 -14.87
C ILE A 26 -22.71 -5.72 -14.21
N LEU A 27 -23.69 -5.60 -13.31
CA LEU A 27 -24.27 -6.77 -12.62
C LEU A 27 -25.02 -7.70 -13.59
N ASP A 28 -25.61 -7.14 -14.64
CA ASP A 28 -26.36 -7.89 -15.65
C ASP A 28 -25.47 -8.53 -16.73
N ALA A 29 -24.28 -7.99 -16.97
CA ALA A 29 -23.37 -8.42 -18.05
C ALA A 29 -22.73 -9.80 -17.84
N GLY A 30 -22.75 -10.35 -16.62
CA GLY A 30 -22.09 -11.62 -16.30
C GLY A 30 -20.55 -11.51 -16.22
N ASP A 31 -19.87 -12.65 -16.08
CA ASP A 31 -18.43 -12.74 -15.73
C ASP A 31 -17.46 -12.67 -16.94
N ASP A 32 -17.92 -12.39 -18.15
CA ASP A 32 -17.03 -12.26 -19.31
C ASP A 32 -16.37 -10.85 -19.30
N GLU A 33 -15.06 -10.81 -19.02
CA GLU A 33 -14.24 -9.58 -19.01
C GLU A 33 -14.80 -8.45 -18.10
N PRO A 34 -14.93 -8.69 -16.78
CA PRO A 34 -15.62 -7.79 -15.85
C PRO A 34 -15.00 -6.38 -15.79
N PHE A 35 -13.69 -6.28 -16.05
CA PHE A 35 -12.98 -5.00 -16.03
C PHE A 35 -13.29 -4.15 -17.27
N ALA A 36 -13.31 -4.74 -18.46
CA ALA A 36 -13.66 -4.03 -19.69
C ALA A 36 -15.11 -3.52 -19.66
N THR A 37 -16.01 -4.32 -19.09
CA THR A 37 -17.41 -3.93 -18.86
C THR A 37 -17.50 -2.76 -17.88
N LEU A 38 -16.76 -2.81 -16.77
CA LEU A 38 -16.69 -1.72 -15.82
C LEU A 38 -16.18 -0.44 -16.47
N GLU A 39 -15.07 -0.51 -17.20
CA GLU A 39 -14.46 0.64 -17.89
C GLU A 39 -15.45 1.30 -18.86
N THR A 40 -16.09 0.49 -19.71
CA THR A 40 -17.07 0.96 -20.71
C THR A 40 -18.22 1.76 -20.06
N HIS A 41 -18.73 1.32 -18.92
CA HIS A 41 -19.85 1.96 -18.25
C HIS A 41 -19.45 3.15 -17.36
N PHE A 42 -18.26 3.13 -16.76
CA PHE A 42 -17.82 4.16 -15.82
C PHE A 42 -16.99 5.28 -16.45
N GLN A 43 -16.31 5.02 -17.57
CA GLN A 43 -15.50 6.03 -18.25
C GLN A 43 -16.28 7.30 -18.63
N PRO A 44 -17.53 7.24 -19.13
CA PRO A 44 -18.32 8.44 -19.42
C PRO A 44 -18.76 9.20 -18.17
N LEU A 45 -18.86 8.52 -17.02
CA LEU A 45 -19.24 9.11 -15.74
C LEU A 45 -18.05 9.75 -15.02
N TRP A 46 -16.83 9.37 -15.41
CA TRP A 46 -15.59 9.86 -14.82
C TRP A 46 -15.34 11.31 -15.24
N ARG A 47 -15.63 12.25 -14.34
CA ARG A 47 -15.16 13.62 -14.47
C ARG A 47 -13.71 13.66 -14.00
N GLU A 48 -12.82 14.20 -14.83
CA GLU A 48 -11.40 14.46 -14.52
C GLU A 48 -11.18 14.65 -13.02
N PRO A 49 -10.30 13.84 -12.39
CA PRO A 49 -10.10 13.92 -10.96
C PRO A 49 -9.64 15.34 -10.63
N GLY A 50 -10.39 16.03 -9.77
CA GLY A 50 -10.00 17.31 -9.21
C GLY A 50 -8.67 17.14 -8.47
N ARG A 51 -7.57 17.42 -9.18
CA ARG A 51 -6.18 17.07 -8.89
C ARG A 51 -5.89 15.57 -8.93
N ALA A 52 -4.83 15.21 -9.66
CA ALA A 52 -4.15 13.93 -9.51
C ALA A 52 -3.69 13.79 -8.05
N SER A 53 -4.40 12.97 -7.27
CA SER A 53 -3.86 12.48 -6.01
C SER A 53 -2.83 11.40 -6.35
N PRO A 54 -1.67 11.34 -5.69
CA PRO A 54 -0.82 10.16 -5.77
C PRO A 54 -1.67 8.92 -5.50
N ALA A 55 -1.36 7.80 -6.16
CA ALA A 55 -2.08 6.54 -5.99
C ALA A 55 -2.22 6.29 -4.48
N PRO A 56 -3.44 6.25 -3.92
CA PRO A 56 -3.61 6.08 -2.49
C PRO A 56 -3.16 4.66 -2.15
N TYR A 57 -2.02 4.55 -1.48
CA TYR A 57 -1.57 3.30 -0.91
C TYR A 57 -2.58 2.87 0.16
N LEU A 58 -2.79 1.56 0.33
CA LEU A 58 -3.64 1.03 1.38
C LEU A 58 -3.22 1.57 2.75
N GLY A 59 -1.91 1.78 2.95
CA GLY A 59 -1.35 2.45 4.14
C GLY A 59 -1.97 3.82 4.45
N ASP A 60 -2.14 4.67 3.44
CA ASP A 60 -2.69 6.02 3.62
C ASP A 60 -4.19 5.97 3.91
N TRP A 61 -4.91 5.08 3.23
CA TRP A 61 -6.32 4.85 3.49
C TRP A 61 -6.57 4.35 4.92
N VAL A 62 -5.82 3.34 5.38
CA VAL A 62 -5.93 2.81 6.75
C VAL A 62 -5.55 3.88 7.79
N ARG A 63 -4.54 4.71 7.51
CA ARG A 63 -4.16 5.82 8.39
C ARG A 63 -5.27 6.85 8.50
N SER A 64 -5.85 7.28 7.38
CA SER A 64 -6.99 8.19 7.35
C SER A 64 -8.19 7.61 8.12
N LEU A 65 -8.49 6.33 7.91
CA LEU A 65 -9.52 5.62 8.64
C LEU A 65 -9.27 5.61 10.16
N ALA A 66 -8.04 5.31 10.58
CA ALA A 66 -7.64 5.32 11.99
C ALA A 66 -7.74 6.72 12.60
N THR A 67 -7.32 7.76 11.88
CA THR A 67 -7.46 9.16 12.32
C THR A 67 -8.93 9.55 12.51
N ARG A 68 -9.80 9.21 11.55
CA ARG A 68 -11.25 9.44 11.67
C ARG A 68 -11.83 8.69 12.87
N ALA A 69 -11.44 7.43 13.05
CA ALA A 69 -11.90 6.63 14.18
C ALA A 69 -11.44 7.22 15.53
N ALA A 70 -10.21 7.73 15.61
CA ALA A 70 -9.67 8.37 16.82
C ALA A 70 -10.34 9.71 17.16
N HIS A 71 -10.78 10.45 16.15
CA HIS A 71 -11.39 11.78 16.31
C HIS A 71 -12.91 11.73 16.47
N SER A 72 -13.49 10.54 16.45
CA SER A 72 -14.91 10.35 16.69
C SER A 72 -15.30 10.59 18.15
N THR A 73 -16.53 11.03 18.39
CA THR A 73 -17.03 11.49 19.69
C THR A 73 -17.08 10.42 20.79
N ALA A 74 -16.98 9.13 20.45
CA ALA A 74 -17.06 8.05 21.44
C ALA A 74 -15.65 7.52 21.80
N GLY A 75 -15.02 8.18 22.79
CA GLY A 75 -13.92 7.66 23.60
C GLY A 75 -12.56 7.42 22.89
N ARG A 76 -11.47 7.87 23.52
CA ARG A 76 -10.11 7.88 22.96
C ARG A 76 -9.34 6.57 23.16
N SER A 77 -10.00 5.44 23.47
CA SER A 77 -9.30 4.18 23.73
C SER A 77 -8.95 3.41 22.45
N LEU A 78 -7.79 2.75 22.44
CA LEU A 78 -7.35 1.90 21.33
C LEU A 78 -8.39 0.83 20.96
N ARG A 79 -9.07 0.26 21.96
CA ARG A 79 -10.10 -0.78 21.74
C ARG A 79 -11.33 -0.23 21.02
N GLN A 80 -11.76 1.00 21.35
CA GLN A 80 -12.88 1.65 20.66
C GLN A 80 -12.53 2.00 19.22
N LEU A 81 -11.30 2.47 18.97
CA LEU A 81 -10.79 2.67 17.62
C LEU A 81 -10.84 1.37 16.81
N GLN A 82 -10.26 0.29 17.34
CA GLN A 82 -10.22 -1.00 16.65
C GLN A 82 -11.61 -1.57 16.39
N ARG A 83 -12.53 -1.44 17.35
CA ARG A 83 -13.93 -1.85 17.18
C ARG A 83 -14.59 -1.04 16.07
N ARG A 84 -14.44 0.28 16.07
CA ARG A 84 -15.04 1.14 15.05
C ARG A 84 -14.49 0.91 13.66
N VAL A 85 -13.18 0.72 13.54
CA VAL A 85 -12.55 0.30 12.26
C VAL A 85 -13.19 -0.99 11.74
N ARG A 86 -13.44 -1.96 12.63
CA ARG A 86 -14.15 -3.18 12.27
C ARG A 86 -15.60 -2.91 11.89
N ASP A 87 -16.32 -2.10 12.65
CA ASP A 87 -17.71 -1.79 12.38
C ASP A 87 -17.87 -1.06 11.02
N TRP A 88 -16.90 -0.23 10.63
CA TRP A 88 -16.89 0.50 9.36
C TRP A 88 -16.43 -0.30 8.14
N THR A 89 -15.49 -1.22 8.30
CA THR A 89 -14.86 -1.91 7.16
C THR A 89 -15.16 -3.41 7.11
N GLY A 90 -15.76 -3.96 8.16
CA GLY A 90 -15.84 -5.41 8.39
C GLY A 90 -14.50 -6.07 8.75
N GLN A 91 -13.38 -5.36 8.65
CA GLN A 91 -12.03 -5.91 8.83
C GLN A 91 -11.45 -5.53 10.19
N SER A 92 -10.70 -6.44 10.81
CA SER A 92 -9.98 -6.08 12.03
C SER A 92 -8.83 -5.12 11.70
N TYR A 93 -8.52 -4.18 12.60
CA TYR A 93 -7.37 -3.28 12.42
C TYR A 93 -6.05 -4.06 12.23
N ARG A 94 -5.95 -5.25 12.84
CA ARG A 94 -4.79 -6.14 12.65
C ARG A 94 -4.71 -6.66 11.21
N ASP A 95 -5.82 -7.07 10.61
CA ASP A 95 -5.84 -7.58 9.24
C ASP A 95 -5.54 -6.45 8.24
N LEU A 96 -6.10 -5.26 8.48
CA LEU A 96 -5.74 -4.07 7.70
C LEU A 96 -4.24 -3.76 7.77
N GLN A 97 -3.63 -3.82 8.96
CA GLN A 97 -2.19 -3.66 9.11
C GLN A 97 -1.39 -4.76 8.40
N LEU A 98 -1.92 -5.97 8.32
CA LEU A 98 -1.28 -7.01 7.53
C LEU A 98 -1.37 -6.73 6.03
N PHE A 99 -2.52 -6.29 5.53
CA PHE A 99 -2.67 -5.94 4.12
C PHE A 99 -1.69 -4.85 3.71
N ILE A 100 -1.45 -3.86 4.58
CA ILE A 100 -0.42 -2.83 4.38
C ILE A 100 0.97 -3.45 4.26
N ARG A 101 1.35 -4.38 5.14
CA ARG A 101 2.66 -5.06 5.06
C ARG A 101 2.81 -5.88 3.77
N VAL A 102 1.73 -6.54 3.32
CA VAL A 102 1.73 -7.29 2.05
C VAL A 102 1.90 -6.35 0.86
N GLU A 103 1.20 -5.21 0.86
CA GLU A 103 1.36 -4.15 -0.14
C GLU A 103 2.79 -3.60 -0.15
N GLU A 104 3.35 -3.28 1.01
CA GLU A 104 4.74 -2.78 1.14
C GLU A 104 5.75 -3.81 0.62
N ALA A 105 5.60 -5.09 0.96
CA ALA A 105 6.48 -6.15 0.44
C ALA A 105 6.41 -6.26 -1.10
N PHE A 106 5.22 -6.05 -1.68
CA PHE A 106 5.06 -5.99 -3.12
C PHE A 106 5.76 -4.77 -3.72
N ILE A 107 5.55 -3.59 -3.16
CA ILE A 107 6.19 -2.33 -3.60
C ILE A 107 7.72 -2.50 -3.64
N ARG A 108 8.31 -3.00 -2.55
CA ARG A 108 9.76 -3.25 -2.46
C ARG A 108 10.26 -4.25 -3.49
N ARG A 109 9.46 -5.31 -3.74
CA ARG A 109 9.79 -6.29 -4.79
C ARG A 109 9.76 -5.66 -6.19
N SER A 110 8.80 -4.77 -6.46
CA SER A 110 8.71 -4.07 -7.74
C SER A 110 9.86 -3.07 -7.92
N GLU A 111 10.30 -2.38 -6.87
CA GLU A 111 11.49 -1.50 -6.90
C GLU A 111 12.78 -2.29 -7.16
N ALA A 112 12.86 -3.55 -6.71
CA ALA A 112 14.02 -4.41 -6.88
C ALA A 112 14.19 -5.00 -8.30
N HIS A 113 13.35 -4.61 -9.29
CA HIS A 113 13.33 -5.16 -10.64
C HIS A 113 14.67 -5.09 -11.41
N ASP A 114 15.60 -4.21 -11.01
CA ASP A 114 16.95 -4.11 -11.60
C ASP A 114 17.94 -5.19 -11.13
N SER A 115 17.58 -6.02 -10.14
CA SER A 115 18.47 -7.06 -9.59
C SER A 115 18.07 -8.47 -10.08
N SER A 116 19.04 -9.28 -10.50
CA SER A 116 18.79 -10.62 -11.07
C SER A 116 18.11 -11.62 -10.12
N ALA A 117 18.03 -11.29 -8.83
CA ALA A 117 17.14 -11.92 -7.86
C ALA A 117 16.87 -10.96 -6.70
N PRO A 118 15.60 -10.69 -6.34
CA PRO A 118 15.27 -9.84 -5.19
C PRO A 118 15.63 -10.53 -3.87
N ASP A 119 16.30 -9.82 -2.96
CA ASP A 119 16.58 -10.29 -1.60
C ASP A 119 15.29 -10.31 -0.77
N LEU A 120 14.66 -11.48 -0.70
CA LEU A 120 13.39 -11.68 0.00
C LEU A 120 13.51 -11.51 1.52
N ALA A 121 14.69 -11.68 2.10
CA ALA A 121 14.90 -11.48 3.53
C ALA A 121 14.94 -9.98 3.84
N ALA A 122 15.64 -9.19 3.02
CA ALA A 122 15.63 -7.73 3.11
C ALA A 122 14.22 -7.17 2.91
N ILE A 123 13.50 -7.61 1.86
CA ILE A 123 12.12 -7.19 1.60
C ILE A 123 11.20 -7.51 2.78
N ALA A 124 11.33 -8.70 3.37
CA ALA A 124 10.54 -9.06 4.53
C ALA A 124 10.79 -8.13 5.72
N ALA A 125 12.06 -7.81 6.00
CA ALA A 125 12.44 -6.90 7.09
C ALA A 125 11.91 -5.47 6.84
N ASP A 126 12.09 -4.94 5.64
CA ASP A 126 11.65 -3.60 5.26
C ASP A 126 10.13 -3.45 5.30
N ALA A 127 9.40 -4.51 4.91
CA ALA A 127 7.94 -4.56 4.99
C ALA A 127 7.39 -4.87 6.40
N GLY A 128 8.27 -5.02 7.40
CA GLY A 128 7.87 -5.22 8.80
C GLY A 128 7.48 -6.65 9.17
N PHE A 129 7.95 -7.65 8.43
CA PHE A 129 7.88 -9.06 8.81
C PHE A 129 9.14 -9.47 9.60
N ALA A 130 8.97 -10.42 10.53
CA ALA A 130 10.08 -10.98 11.30
C ALA A 130 11.16 -11.67 10.43
N ASP A 131 10.73 -12.36 9.37
CA ASP A 131 11.61 -13.06 8.41
C ASP A 131 10.83 -13.41 7.12
N GLN A 132 11.53 -13.92 6.11
CA GLN A 132 10.94 -14.35 4.83
C GLN A 132 9.87 -15.44 5.00
N SER A 133 10.07 -16.39 5.92
CA SER A 133 9.12 -17.49 6.14
C SER A 133 7.84 -16.98 6.81
N HIS A 134 7.96 -16.02 7.73
CA HIS A 134 6.84 -15.31 8.34
C HIS A 134 6.06 -14.51 7.31
N MET A 135 6.75 -13.75 6.45
CA MET A 135 6.12 -13.07 5.31
C MET A 135 5.35 -14.05 4.43
N GLY A 136 5.97 -15.18 4.06
CA GLY A 136 5.32 -16.17 3.20
C GLY A 136 4.07 -16.79 3.82
N ARG A 137 4.08 -17.09 5.13
CA ARG A 137 2.92 -17.60 5.86
C ARG A 137 1.78 -16.58 5.91
N GLU A 138 2.09 -15.31 6.19
CA GLU A 138 1.08 -14.26 6.29
C GLU A 138 0.49 -13.89 4.93
N ILE A 139 1.30 -13.85 3.86
CA ILE A 139 0.78 -13.69 2.49
C ILE A 139 -0.20 -14.82 2.18
N ARG A 140 0.18 -16.08 2.46
CA ARG A 140 -0.70 -17.22 2.24
C ARG A 140 -1.97 -17.18 3.07
N ARG A 141 -1.89 -16.70 4.32
CA ARG A 141 -3.05 -16.53 5.20
C ARG A 141 -4.06 -15.55 4.62
N VAL A 142 -3.60 -14.48 3.99
CA VAL A 142 -4.46 -13.41 3.44
C VAL A 142 -4.97 -13.72 2.05
N THR A 143 -4.09 -14.19 1.16
CA THR A 143 -4.40 -14.34 -0.26
C THR A 143 -4.85 -15.76 -0.61
N GLY A 144 -4.64 -16.74 0.28
CA GLY A 144 -4.80 -18.17 -0.02
C GLY A 144 -3.72 -18.74 -0.93
N MET A 145 -2.83 -17.90 -1.46
CA MET A 145 -1.84 -18.29 -2.48
C MET A 145 -0.46 -18.51 -1.86
N SER A 146 0.40 -19.29 -2.51
CA SER A 146 1.82 -19.29 -2.16
C SER A 146 2.44 -17.93 -2.56
N PRO A 147 3.55 -17.50 -1.93
CA PRO A 147 4.22 -16.26 -2.31
C PRO A 147 4.65 -16.21 -3.78
N ALA A 148 5.06 -17.35 -4.34
CA ALA A 148 5.42 -17.47 -5.75
C ALA A 148 4.21 -17.26 -6.66
N ARG A 149 3.10 -17.98 -6.42
CA ARG A 149 1.85 -17.82 -7.18
C ARG A 149 1.29 -16.40 -7.05
N PHE A 150 1.34 -15.83 -5.85
CA PHE A 150 0.92 -14.44 -5.63
C PHE A 150 1.75 -13.48 -6.48
N GLY A 151 3.08 -13.66 -6.55
CA GLY A 151 3.95 -12.89 -7.42
C GLY A 151 3.65 -13.05 -8.92
N GLU A 152 3.32 -14.26 -9.37
CA GLU A 152 2.89 -14.52 -10.76
C GLU A 152 1.58 -13.83 -11.10
N CYS A 153 0.59 -13.90 -10.20
CA CYS A 153 -0.70 -13.21 -10.35
C CYS A 153 -0.51 -11.69 -10.38
N LEU A 154 0.30 -11.13 -9.49
CA LEU A 154 0.60 -9.68 -9.50
C LEU A 154 1.17 -9.22 -10.86
N ALA A 155 2.03 -10.04 -11.47
CA ALA A 155 2.63 -9.72 -12.76
C ALA A 155 1.66 -9.86 -13.95
N ASN A 156 0.81 -10.88 -13.96
CA ASN A 156 0.11 -11.31 -15.18
C ASN A 156 -1.41 -11.31 -15.08
N ASP A 157 -1.98 -11.37 -13.88
CA ASP A 157 -3.42 -11.55 -13.67
C ASP A 157 -4.12 -10.19 -13.59
N GLU A 158 -5.16 -10.01 -14.39
CA GLU A 158 -5.92 -8.77 -14.46
C GLU A 158 -6.55 -8.41 -13.12
N ALA A 159 -6.97 -9.38 -12.31
CA ALA A 159 -7.55 -9.12 -10.99
C ALA A 159 -6.60 -8.34 -10.05
N PHE A 160 -5.30 -8.33 -10.35
CA PHE A 160 -4.26 -7.65 -9.59
C PHE A 160 -3.79 -6.33 -10.24
N TRP A 161 -4.53 -5.79 -11.22
CA TRP A 161 -4.18 -4.57 -11.96
C TRP A 161 -3.85 -3.37 -11.03
N TYR A 162 -4.51 -3.26 -9.89
CA TYR A 162 -4.27 -2.20 -8.90
C TYR A 162 -2.81 -2.17 -8.42
N TYR A 163 -2.21 -3.33 -8.19
CA TYR A 163 -0.81 -3.43 -7.79
C TYR A 163 0.14 -3.01 -8.92
N ARG A 164 -0.19 -3.31 -10.18
CA ARG A 164 0.59 -2.82 -11.34
C ARG A 164 0.44 -1.31 -11.52
N LEU A 165 -0.72 -0.74 -11.24
CA LEU A 165 -0.91 0.71 -11.25
C LEU A 165 0.00 1.38 -10.20
N ILE A 166 0.06 0.84 -8.98
CA ILE A 166 0.96 1.30 -7.92
C ILE A 166 2.42 1.18 -8.35
N ALA A 167 2.84 0.03 -8.88
CA ALA A 167 4.21 -0.18 -9.35
C ALA A 167 4.58 0.81 -10.48
N GLY A 168 3.64 1.10 -11.38
CA GLY A 168 3.81 2.09 -12.44
C GLY A 168 3.84 3.54 -11.95
N ASP A 169 3.16 3.88 -10.85
CA ASP A 169 3.28 5.19 -10.20
C ASP A 169 4.65 5.34 -9.50
N LEU A 170 5.11 4.28 -8.82
CA LEU A 170 6.42 4.23 -8.17
C LEU A 170 7.57 4.39 -9.17
N GLY A 171 7.50 3.72 -10.32
CA GLY A 171 8.48 3.88 -11.39
C GLY A 171 8.51 5.29 -12.01
N ARG A 172 7.44 6.07 -11.84
CA ARG A 172 7.34 7.48 -12.29
C ARG A 172 7.79 8.48 -11.23
N ARG A 173 8.00 8.05 -9.97
CA ARG A 173 8.53 8.92 -8.91
C ARG A 173 10.05 9.04 -9.05
N PRO A 174 10.63 10.24 -8.90
CA PRO A 174 12.07 10.37 -8.75
C PRO A 174 12.48 9.62 -7.48
N VAL A 175 13.28 8.57 -7.63
CA VAL A 175 13.88 7.86 -6.51
C VAL A 175 14.78 8.85 -5.79
N VAL A 176 14.29 9.43 -4.69
CA VAL A 176 15.14 10.17 -3.75
C VAL A 176 15.89 9.09 -2.97
N PRO A 177 17.20 8.91 -3.16
CA PRO A 177 17.94 7.90 -2.43
C PRO A 177 17.82 8.24 -0.94
N THR A 178 17.07 7.41 -0.21
CA THR A 178 16.96 7.49 1.25
C THR A 178 18.23 6.88 1.83
N LYS A 179 19.34 7.59 1.63
CA LYS A 179 20.59 7.38 2.34
C LYS A 179 21.37 8.69 2.37
N LEU A 180 20.86 9.64 3.14
CA LEU A 180 21.68 10.73 3.67
C LEU A 180 21.34 10.91 5.14
N MET A 181 22.42 11.03 5.93
CA MET A 181 22.46 11.41 7.35
C MET A 181 22.40 10.30 8.41
N HIS A 182 23.35 9.36 8.34
CA HIS A 182 24.15 9.03 9.53
C HIS A 182 25.55 8.54 9.15
N GLN A 183 26.43 9.48 8.79
CA GLN A 183 27.86 9.30 9.04
C GLN A 183 28.23 10.24 10.18
N GLY A 184 28.32 9.67 11.39
CA GLY A 184 28.99 10.33 12.51
C GLY A 184 30.47 10.54 12.18
N PRO A 185 31.14 11.52 12.80
CA PRO A 185 32.49 11.91 12.42
C PRO A 185 33.47 10.77 12.65
N THR A 186 34.03 10.25 11.56
CA THR A 186 35.17 9.34 11.55
C THR A 186 36.32 10.02 12.29
N ARG A 187 36.67 9.48 13.46
CA ARG A 187 37.89 9.86 14.19
C ARG A 187 39.09 9.68 13.26
N GLN A 188 39.66 10.79 12.81
CA GLN A 188 40.96 10.79 12.14
C GLN A 188 42.00 10.24 13.13
N SER A 189 42.61 9.12 12.75
CA SER A 189 43.75 8.53 13.42
C SER A 189 44.88 9.56 13.52
N THR A 190 45.14 10.03 14.73
CA THR A 190 46.41 10.63 15.13
C THR A 190 47.50 9.57 15.06
N ARG A 191 48.03 9.34 13.86
CA ARG A 191 49.26 8.59 13.65
C ARG A 191 49.93 9.24 12.45
N THR A 192 50.95 10.04 12.76
CA THR A 192 52.13 10.48 11.95
C THR A 192 52.41 11.97 12.20
N LEU A 193 52.76 12.32 13.44
CA LEU A 193 53.48 13.56 13.80
C LEU A 193 54.37 13.28 15.02
N ARG A 194 55.22 12.24 14.94
CA ARG A 194 56.28 12.01 15.93
C ARG A 194 57.65 11.62 15.36
N ASP A 195 57.81 11.54 14.04
CA ASP A 195 59.09 11.18 13.41
C ASP A 195 59.79 12.32 12.65
N GLU A 196 59.21 13.51 12.53
CA GLU A 196 59.89 14.67 11.88
C GLU A 196 60.74 15.53 12.81
N ALA A 197 60.86 15.19 14.09
CA ALA A 197 61.71 15.91 15.06
C ALA A 197 63.13 15.32 15.22
N ALA A 198 63.49 14.26 14.48
CA ALA A 198 64.80 13.60 14.59
C ALA A 198 65.78 13.90 13.44
N GLN A 199 65.37 14.61 12.38
CA GLN A 199 66.20 14.85 11.20
C GLN A 199 66.70 16.30 11.04
N ARG A 200 66.95 16.98 12.17
CA ARG A 200 67.73 18.24 12.23
C ARG A 200 68.63 18.26 13.45
N ARG A 201 69.72 17.50 13.39
CA ARG A 201 70.99 17.75 14.09
C ARG A 201 72.13 17.36 13.19
#